data_AF-A0A6B0V5A7-F1
#
_entry.id   AF-A0A6B0V5A7-F1
#
_cell.length_a   1.000
_cell.length_b   1.000
_cell.length_c   1.000
_cell.angle_alpha   90.00
_cell.angle_beta   90.00
_cell.angle_gamma   90.00
#
_symmetry.space_group_name_H-M   'P 1'
#
loop_
_entity.id
_entity.type
_entity.pdbx_description
1 polymer ?
#
loop_
_entity_poly.entity_id
_entity_poly.type
_entity_poly.pdbx_seq_one_letter_code
_entity_poly.pdbx_strand_id
1 'polypeptide(L)'
;PFESAHSKIVKRAIARTCYTHALRKSCYHKLKHSFDRQTERLADAGFPSHVLTTVAESLLKDINSRPMTSEEEANNRKGRERRKFVVIPYIHDLAYNPKRITGRCDVDVLFSAPDKLSRLCRAVNPSLRAVMACSTRHRDRFISCSDGVVYSLPLTRGKRYVGQTGRCLNDRLREHAHSVSTSVSGHLGVHCRDCGCLPDIQRCEVKRHRDELTREILEAVEIARLGAACVSSPSVALSGKEINFLAP
;
A
#
# COMPACT_ATOMS: atom_id res chain seq x y z
N PRO A 1 8.25 36.45 9.42
CA PRO A 1 7.51 37.03 10.57
C PRO A 1 6.72 35.96 11.32
N PHE A 2 6.73 35.99 12.66
CA PHE A 2 5.97 35.05 13.50
C PHE A 2 4.46 35.11 13.25
N GLU A 3 3.96 36.23 12.69
CA GLU A 3 2.57 36.42 12.26
C GLU A 3 2.23 35.79 10.90
N SER A 4 3.20 35.19 10.21
CA SER A 4 2.95 34.50 8.93
C SER A 4 1.90 33.39 9.04
N ALA A 5 1.25 33.05 7.92
CA ALA A 5 0.22 32.00 7.84
C ALA A 5 0.76 30.56 8.07
N HIS A 6 2.02 30.40 8.47
CA HIS A 6 2.61 29.09 8.75
C HIS A 6 2.08 28.50 10.07
N SER A 7 1.98 27.17 10.11
CA SER A 7 1.59 26.44 11.30
C SER A 7 2.61 26.63 12.44
N LYS A 8 2.15 26.44 13.69
CA LYS A 8 3.01 26.51 14.89
C LYS A 8 4.22 25.56 14.80
N ILE A 9 4.04 24.40 14.14
CA ILE A 9 5.08 23.40 13.93
C ILE A 9 6.17 23.94 12.99
N VAL A 10 5.77 24.55 11.87
CA VAL A 10 6.72 25.12 10.89
C VAL A 10 7.51 26.27 11.52
N LYS A 11 6.85 27.16 12.28
CA LYS A 11 7.53 28.26 12.97
C LYS A 11 8.56 27.76 14.00
N ARG A 12 8.21 26.75 14.79
CA ARG A 12 9.17 26.09 15.71
C ARG A 12 10.33 25.44 14.98
N ALA A 13 10.08 24.81 13.83
CA ALA A 13 11.13 24.20 13.01
C ALA A 13 12.11 25.25 12.47
N ILE A 14 11.63 26.42 12.03
CA ILE A 14 12.47 27.53 11.57
C ILE A 14 13.43 27.98 12.69
N ALA A 15 12.90 28.24 13.90
CA ALA A 15 13.71 28.64 15.05
C ALA A 15 14.77 27.57 15.40
N ARG A 16 14.36 26.29 15.40
CA ARG A 16 15.25 25.15 15.66
C ARG A 16 16.36 25.03 14.62
N THR A 17 16.07 25.25 13.35
CA THR A 17 17.06 25.22 12.27
C THR A 17 18.07 26.37 12.40
N CYS A 18 17.62 27.58 12.74
CA CYS A 18 18.50 28.72 12.98
C CYS A 18 19.51 28.44 14.11
N TYR A 19 19.05 27.93 15.25
CA TYR A 19 19.93 27.56 16.36
C TYR A 19 20.85 26.38 16.04
N THR A 20 20.35 25.35 15.37
CA THR A 20 21.19 24.22 14.92
C THR A 20 22.29 24.69 13.96
N HIS A 21 22.00 25.63 13.08
CA HIS A 21 23.02 26.20 12.19
C HIS A 21 24.04 27.05 12.93
N ALA A 22 23.63 27.85 13.92
CA ALA A 22 24.58 28.55 14.78
C ALA A 22 25.52 27.56 15.46
N LEU A 23 25.01 26.43 15.95
CA LEU A 23 25.82 25.44 16.66
C LEU A 23 26.73 24.59 15.75
N ARG A 24 26.26 24.21 14.57
CA ARG A 24 27.01 23.28 13.68
C ARG A 24 27.92 23.97 12.65
N LYS A 25 27.63 25.22 12.28
CA LYS A 25 28.35 25.93 11.21
C LYS A 25 29.28 27.03 11.74
N SER A 26 29.19 27.38 13.02
CA SER A 26 30.07 28.39 13.62
C SER A 26 31.31 27.74 14.22
N CYS A 27 32.46 28.42 14.11
CA CYS A 27 33.65 28.01 14.84
C CYS A 27 33.47 28.28 16.36
N TYR A 28 34.18 27.53 17.19
CA TYR A 28 34.11 27.63 18.65
C TYR A 28 34.26 29.07 19.18
N HIS A 29 35.19 29.83 18.59
CA HIS A 29 35.47 31.23 18.96
C HIS A 29 34.30 32.20 18.71
N LYS A 30 33.39 31.89 17.77
CA LYS A 30 32.25 32.75 17.40
C LYS A 30 30.90 32.12 17.71
N LEU A 31 30.90 30.97 18.40
CA LEU A 31 29.70 30.19 18.66
C LEU A 31 28.65 30.99 19.44
N LYS A 32 29.06 31.59 20.56
CA LYS A 32 28.21 32.43 21.42
C LYS A 32 27.63 33.60 20.62
N HIS A 33 28.49 34.38 19.97
CA HIS A 33 28.09 35.52 19.16
C HIS A 33 27.13 35.14 18.01
N SER A 34 27.35 33.99 17.37
CA SER A 34 26.47 33.49 16.30
C SER A 34 25.11 33.06 16.83
N PHE A 35 25.07 32.45 18.01
CA PHE A 35 23.83 32.04 18.69
C PHE A 35 23.01 33.25 19.16
N ASP A 36 23.67 34.23 19.79
CA ASP A 36 23.05 35.47 20.25
C ASP A 36 22.46 36.24 19.06
N ARG A 37 23.21 36.36 17.96
CA ARG A 37 22.74 37.00 16.73
C ARG A 37 21.56 36.29 16.07
N GLN A 38 21.45 34.96 16.17
CA GLN A 38 20.24 34.25 15.71
C GLN A 38 19.05 34.48 16.64
N THR A 39 19.29 34.64 17.94
CA THR A 39 18.25 34.96 18.92
C THR A 39 17.68 36.35 18.69
N GLU A 40 18.55 37.35 18.49
CA GLU A 40 18.16 38.71 18.10
C GLU A 40 17.36 38.71 16.80
N ARG A 41 17.85 38.04 15.75
CA ARG A 41 17.14 37.96 14.46
C ARG A 41 15.75 37.33 14.57
N LEU A 42 15.57 36.33 15.43
CA LEU A 42 14.28 35.69 15.65
C LEU A 42 13.37 36.60 16.50
N ALA A 43 13.91 37.30 17.49
CA ALA A 43 13.19 38.30 18.27
C ALA A 43 12.69 39.45 17.38
N ASP A 44 13.55 39.99 16.51
CA ASP A 44 13.20 41.02 15.52
C ASP A 44 12.14 40.54 14.51
N ALA A 45 12.14 39.24 14.21
CA ALA A 45 11.12 38.61 13.36
C ALA A 45 9.78 38.35 14.09
N GLY A 46 9.65 38.77 15.35
CA GLY A 46 8.45 38.70 16.18
C GLY A 46 8.27 37.37 16.93
N PHE A 47 9.32 36.54 17.07
CA PHE A 47 9.19 35.29 17.81
C PHE A 47 9.12 35.56 19.32
N PRO A 48 8.10 35.04 20.04
CA PRO A 48 8.00 35.21 21.49
C PRO A 48 9.15 34.53 22.24
N SER A 49 9.66 35.17 23.29
CA SER A 49 10.80 34.69 24.09
C SER A 49 10.58 33.27 24.63
N HIS A 50 9.36 32.94 25.08
CA HIS A 50 9.04 31.59 25.60
C HIS A 50 9.23 30.49 24.55
N VAL A 51 8.95 30.76 23.26
CA VAL A 51 9.14 29.79 22.17
C VAL A 51 10.63 29.56 21.94
N LEU A 52 11.43 30.62 21.96
CA LEU A 52 12.87 30.55 21.78
C LEU A 52 13.53 29.77 22.92
N THR A 53 13.14 30.02 24.18
CA THR A 53 13.60 29.27 25.35
C THR A 53 13.23 27.79 25.25
N THR A 54 11.98 27.45 24.91
CA THR A 54 11.56 26.04 24.77
C THR A 54 12.36 25.31 23.68
N VAL A 55 12.65 26.00 22.55
CA VAL A 55 13.46 25.41 21.48
C VAL A 55 14.92 25.25 21.92
N ALA A 56 15.50 26.23 22.61
CA ALA A 56 16.86 26.16 23.14
C ALA A 56 17.02 25.04 24.18
N GLU A 57 16.08 24.90 25.11
CA GLU A 57 16.04 23.79 26.07
C GLU A 57 15.93 22.43 25.39
N SER A 58 15.10 22.32 24.33
CA SER A 58 15.00 21.09 23.56
C SER A 58 16.34 20.72 22.90
N LEU A 59 17.08 21.72 22.38
CA LEU A 59 18.39 21.50 21.78
C LEU A 59 19.44 21.12 22.82
N LEU A 60 19.41 21.73 24.01
CA LEU A 60 20.28 21.34 25.12
C LEU A 60 20.02 19.90 25.56
N LYS A 61 18.75 19.47 25.62
CA LYS A 61 18.42 18.06 25.86
C LYS A 61 18.97 17.15 24.77
N ASP A 62 18.90 17.55 23.51
CA ASP A 62 19.42 16.77 22.36
C ASP A 62 20.96 16.70 22.31
N ILE A 63 21.66 17.69 22.88
CA ILE A 63 23.13 17.73 22.95
C ILE A 63 23.64 16.97 24.18
N ASN A 64 22.92 17.06 25.29
CA ASN A 64 23.25 16.37 26.54
C ASN A 64 22.82 14.90 26.54
N SER A 65 21.83 14.53 25.72
CA SER A 65 21.66 13.14 25.34
C SER A 65 22.87 12.75 24.49
N ARG A 66 23.66 11.80 25.00
CA ARG A 66 24.87 11.26 24.33
C ARG A 66 24.60 11.07 22.83
N PRO A 67 25.59 11.30 21.94
CA PRO A 67 25.47 10.82 20.57
C PRO A 67 25.21 9.31 20.67
N MET A 68 24.02 8.88 20.26
CA MET A 68 23.70 7.46 20.20
C MET A 68 24.77 6.79 19.35
N THR A 69 25.35 5.71 19.86
CA THR A 69 26.27 4.91 19.06
C THR A 69 25.52 4.40 17.83
N SER A 70 26.23 4.17 16.74
CA SER A 70 25.69 3.56 15.51
C SER A 70 24.95 2.24 15.79
N GLU A 71 25.32 1.54 16.88
CA GLU A 71 24.65 0.35 17.39
C GLU A 71 23.31 0.66 18.06
N GLU A 72 23.18 1.73 18.85
CA GLU A 72 21.90 2.17 19.43
C GLU A 72 20.94 2.73 18.37
N GLU A 73 21.45 3.46 17.37
CA GLU A 73 20.65 3.88 16.21
C GLU A 73 20.18 2.68 15.37
N ALA A 74 21.04 1.68 15.17
CA ALA A 74 20.68 0.43 14.51
C ALA A 74 19.69 -0.39 15.36
N ASN A 75 19.80 -0.39 16.69
CA ASN A 75 18.89 -1.10 17.58
C ASN A 75 17.52 -0.40 17.67
N ASN A 76 17.50 0.93 17.61
CA ASN A 76 16.26 1.72 17.55
C ASN A 76 15.60 1.62 16.16
N ARG A 77 16.38 1.56 15.07
CA ARG A 77 15.86 1.22 13.72
C ARG A 77 15.32 -0.22 13.67
N LYS A 78 16.03 -1.21 14.23
CA LYS A 78 15.56 -2.60 14.37
C LYS A 78 14.33 -2.71 15.27
N GLY A 79 14.23 -1.89 16.32
CA GLY A 79 13.05 -1.78 17.18
C GLY A 79 11.86 -1.15 16.47
N ARG A 80 12.11 -0.24 15.52
CA ARG A 80 11.08 0.38 14.65
C ARG A 80 10.64 -0.55 13.52
N GLU A 81 11.54 -1.38 12.98
CA GLU A 81 11.24 -2.41 11.98
C GLU A 81 10.42 -3.58 12.54
N ARG A 82 10.41 -3.78 13.87
CA ARG A 82 9.67 -4.87 14.52
C ARG A 82 8.26 -4.53 14.97
N ARG A 83 7.82 -3.28 14.83
CA ARG A 83 6.43 -2.94 15.12
C ARG A 83 5.55 -3.55 14.05
N LYS A 84 4.70 -4.50 14.45
CA LYS A 84 3.68 -5.04 13.58
C LYS A 84 2.75 -3.89 13.22
N PHE A 85 2.72 -3.51 11.95
CA PHE A 85 1.80 -2.50 11.48
C PHE A 85 0.70 -3.11 10.63
N VAL A 86 -0.52 -2.62 10.80
CA VAL A 86 -1.68 -3.02 10.01
C VAL A 86 -2.23 -1.79 9.32
N VAL A 87 -2.44 -1.89 8.01
CA VAL A 87 -3.03 -0.81 7.22
C VAL A 87 -4.53 -1.08 7.11
N ILE A 88 -5.35 -0.14 7.57
CA ILE A 88 -6.82 -0.22 7.55
C ILE A 88 -7.36 1.00 6.80
N PRO A 89 -8.44 0.90 6.00
CA PRO A 89 -9.08 2.06 5.41
C PRO A 89 -9.50 3.09 6.46
N TYR A 90 -9.27 4.37 6.17
CA TYR A 90 -9.77 5.47 7.00
C TYR A 90 -11.28 5.57 6.82
N ILE A 91 -12.02 5.29 7.88
CA ILE A 91 -13.45 5.54 7.97
C ILE A 91 -13.65 6.54 9.10
N HIS A 92 -14.31 7.65 8.82
CA HIS A 92 -14.62 8.68 9.81
C HIS A 92 -15.39 8.05 10.98
N ASP A 93 -15.14 8.52 12.20
CA ASP A 93 -15.64 7.99 13.49
C ASP A 93 -15.19 6.58 13.90
N LEU A 94 -14.93 5.69 12.93
CA LEU A 94 -14.44 4.34 13.18
C LEU A 94 -12.94 4.27 13.38
N ALA A 95 -12.14 5.17 12.81
CA ALA A 95 -10.68 5.11 12.86
C ALA A 95 -10.08 5.30 14.28
N TYR A 96 -10.77 6.01 15.17
CA TYR A 96 -10.21 6.34 16.49
C TYR A 96 -10.13 5.11 17.42
N ASN A 97 -11.17 4.28 17.42
CA ASN A 97 -11.28 3.13 18.32
C ASN A 97 -10.21 2.05 18.05
N PRO A 98 -9.99 1.58 16.81
CA PRO A 98 -8.94 0.64 16.47
C PRO A 98 -7.57 1.19 16.85
N LYS A 99 -7.26 2.45 16.51
CA LYS A 99 -5.96 3.06 16.84
C LYS A 99 -5.66 3.05 18.34
N ARG A 100 -6.68 3.31 19.16
CA ARG A 100 -6.57 3.30 20.63
C ARG A 100 -6.39 1.88 21.19
N ILE A 101 -7.10 0.89 20.62
CA ILE A 101 -7.03 -0.50 21.06
C ILE A 101 -5.70 -1.13 20.65
N THR A 102 -5.27 -0.97 19.40
CA THR A 102 -4.04 -1.59 18.88
C THR A 102 -2.78 -1.01 19.53
N GLY A 103 -2.81 0.27 19.92
CA GLY A 103 -1.74 0.87 20.72
C GLY A 103 -1.52 0.19 22.08
N ARG A 104 -2.53 -0.50 22.64
CA ARG A 104 -2.37 -1.32 23.86
C ARG A 104 -1.78 -2.70 23.56
N CYS A 105 -1.89 -3.16 22.32
CA CYS A 105 -1.44 -4.48 21.87
C CYS A 105 -0.08 -4.45 21.14
N ASP A 106 0.66 -3.33 21.21
CA ASP A 106 1.92 -3.12 20.48
C ASP A 106 1.81 -3.34 18.96
N VAL A 107 0.64 -3.01 18.40
CA VAL A 107 0.37 -3.05 16.95
C VAL A 107 0.05 -1.64 16.47
N ASP A 108 0.85 -1.12 15.54
CA ASP A 108 0.66 0.22 14.98
C ASP A 108 -0.36 0.18 13.83
N VAL A 109 -1.46 0.91 13.94
CA VAL A 109 -2.44 1.01 12.85
C VAL A 109 -2.17 2.24 12.00
N LEU A 110 -2.00 2.01 10.70
CA LEU A 110 -1.89 3.04 9.67
C LEU A 110 -3.22 3.13 8.91
N PHE A 111 -3.71 4.36 8.70
CA PHE A 111 -4.94 4.57 7.95
C PHE A 111 -4.63 4.85 6.48
N SER A 112 -5.25 4.07 5.58
CA SER A 112 -5.21 4.35 4.15
C SER A 112 -6.47 5.12 3.73
N ALA A 113 -6.29 6.26 3.08
CA ALA A 113 -7.39 6.93 2.40
C ALA A 113 -7.70 6.22 1.06
N PRO A 114 -8.98 6.07 0.67
CA PRO A 114 -9.36 5.43 -0.60
C PRO A 114 -8.83 6.21 -1.81
N ASP A 115 -8.87 7.54 -1.75
CA ASP A 115 -8.40 8.43 -2.81
C ASP A 115 -7.11 9.13 -2.41
N LYS A 116 -5.99 8.50 -2.75
CA LYS A 116 -4.68 9.11 -2.60
C LYS A 116 -4.57 10.30 -3.57
N LEU A 117 -3.93 11.39 -3.14
CA LEU A 117 -3.65 12.56 -4.01
C LEU A 117 -2.98 12.15 -5.33
N SER A 118 -2.09 11.14 -5.31
CA SER A 118 -1.45 10.60 -6.51
C SER A 118 -2.45 9.98 -7.52
N ARG A 119 -3.55 9.41 -7.02
CA ARG A 119 -4.64 8.85 -7.83
C ARG A 119 -5.50 9.97 -8.43
N LEU A 120 -5.76 11.04 -7.66
CA LEU A 120 -6.44 12.24 -8.17
C LEU A 120 -5.65 12.93 -9.28
N CYS A 121 -4.34 13.11 -9.12
CA CYS A 121 -3.49 13.68 -10.16
C CYS A 121 -3.51 12.87 -11.48
N ARG A 122 -3.62 11.52 -11.40
CA ARG A 122 -3.80 10.64 -12.57
C ARG A 122 -5.23 10.59 -13.10
N ALA A 123 -6.22 10.86 -12.26
CA ALA A 123 -7.62 10.93 -12.69
C ALA A 123 -7.88 12.20 -13.50
N VAL A 124 -7.30 13.33 -13.08
CA VAL A 124 -7.46 14.65 -13.72
C VAL A 124 -6.58 14.79 -14.97
N ASN A 125 -5.44 14.09 -15.04
CA ASN A 125 -4.55 14.13 -16.21
C ASN A 125 -4.58 12.80 -16.98
N PRO A 126 -5.36 12.69 -18.07
CA PRO A 126 -5.43 11.48 -18.90
C PRO A 126 -4.07 11.09 -19.50
N SER A 127 -3.18 12.06 -19.75
CA SER A 127 -1.82 11.82 -20.24
C SER A 127 -0.93 11.06 -19.25
N LEU A 128 -1.21 11.15 -17.95
CA LEU A 128 -0.54 10.37 -16.90
C LEU A 128 -1.20 9.01 -16.64
N ARG A 129 -2.35 8.72 -17.28
CA ARG A 129 -2.85 7.35 -17.39
C ARG A 129 -2.01 6.63 -18.43
N ALA A 130 -0.74 6.39 -18.12
CA ALA A 130 -0.03 5.32 -18.78
C ALA A 130 -0.83 4.05 -18.53
N VAL A 131 -1.54 3.58 -19.57
CA VAL A 131 -2.03 2.22 -19.64
C VAL A 131 -0.79 1.39 -19.38
N MET A 132 -0.72 0.72 -18.23
CA MET A 132 0.32 -0.28 -18.00
C MET A 132 0.06 -1.38 -19.03
N ALA A 133 0.58 -1.18 -20.23
CA ALA A 133 0.63 -2.17 -21.27
C ALA A 133 1.54 -3.27 -20.74
N CYS A 134 1.09 -4.52 -20.87
CA CYS A 134 1.87 -5.66 -20.45
C CYS A 134 3.26 -5.61 -21.10
N SER A 135 4.31 -5.75 -20.29
CA SER A 135 5.71 -5.71 -20.76
C SER A 135 6.11 -6.95 -21.55
N THR A 136 5.28 -8.00 -21.54
CA THR A 136 5.59 -9.29 -22.15
C THR A 136 5.22 -9.32 -23.63
N ARG A 137 6.13 -9.79 -24.48
CA ARG A 137 5.84 -10.11 -25.88
C ARG A 137 5.12 -11.46 -25.96
N HIS A 138 3.79 -11.43 -25.99
CA HIS A 138 3.00 -12.65 -26.18
C HIS A 138 3.11 -13.19 -27.61
N ARG A 139 3.24 -14.51 -27.75
CA ARG A 139 3.15 -15.22 -29.03
C ARG A 139 1.71 -15.19 -29.56
N ASP A 140 0.77 -15.63 -28.73
CA ASP A 140 -0.67 -15.61 -29.01
C ASP A 140 -1.37 -14.69 -28.01
N ARG A 141 -2.21 -13.78 -28.52
CA ARG A 141 -3.04 -12.85 -27.73
C ARG A 141 -4.49 -13.19 -27.97
N PHE A 142 -5.14 -13.78 -26.97
CA PHE A 142 -6.56 -14.12 -27.05
C PHE A 142 -7.44 -12.92 -26.67
N ILE A 143 -7.03 -12.17 -25.63
CA ILE A 143 -7.76 -11.01 -25.09
C ILE A 143 -6.78 -9.85 -24.82
N SER A 144 -7.29 -8.64 -24.55
CA SER A 144 -6.51 -7.52 -24.05
C SER A 144 -5.68 -7.89 -22.82
N CYS A 145 -4.37 -7.64 -22.86
CA CYS A 145 -3.47 -8.01 -21.77
C CYS A 145 -3.86 -7.33 -20.46
N SER A 146 -3.99 -8.14 -19.41
CA SER A 146 -4.31 -7.69 -18.05
C SER A 146 -3.52 -8.51 -17.05
N ASP A 147 -2.91 -7.81 -16.09
CA ASP A 147 -2.17 -8.37 -14.97
C ASP A 147 -2.95 -8.14 -13.67
N GLY A 148 -2.77 -9.03 -12.68
CA GLY A 148 -3.46 -8.95 -11.39
C GLY A 148 -4.98 -9.04 -11.55
N VAL A 149 -5.46 -10.19 -12.00
CA VAL A 149 -6.89 -10.38 -12.31
C VAL A 149 -7.44 -11.70 -11.76
N VAL A 150 -8.72 -11.67 -11.40
CA VAL A 150 -9.56 -12.86 -11.27
C VAL A 150 -10.32 -12.99 -12.57
N TYR A 151 -10.29 -14.17 -13.18
CA TYR A 151 -10.91 -14.42 -14.47
C TYR A 151 -11.87 -15.60 -14.41
N SER A 152 -12.91 -15.55 -15.23
CA SER A 152 -13.90 -16.61 -15.37
C SER A 152 -13.98 -17.03 -16.83
N LEU A 153 -13.72 -18.31 -17.08
CA LEU A 153 -13.69 -18.93 -18.39
C LEU A 153 -14.94 -19.79 -18.58
N PRO A 154 -15.85 -19.43 -19.49
CA PRO A 154 -17.03 -20.24 -19.77
C PRO A 154 -16.66 -21.51 -20.55
N LEU A 155 -17.38 -22.60 -20.27
CA LEU A 155 -17.29 -23.88 -20.97
C LEU A 155 -18.57 -24.11 -21.78
N THR A 156 -18.46 -24.89 -22.87
CA THR A 156 -19.58 -25.16 -23.81
C THR A 156 -20.86 -25.72 -23.17
N ARG A 157 -20.78 -26.40 -22.01
CA ARG A 157 -21.94 -26.96 -21.29
C ARG A 157 -22.47 -26.09 -20.15
N GLY A 158 -22.19 -24.79 -20.17
CA GLY A 158 -22.66 -23.84 -19.15
C GLY A 158 -21.91 -23.88 -17.82
N LYS A 159 -20.93 -24.80 -17.68
CA LYS A 159 -19.98 -24.79 -16.58
C LYS A 159 -18.99 -23.64 -16.74
N ARG A 160 -18.36 -23.23 -15.64
CA ARG A 160 -17.37 -22.13 -15.65
C ARG A 160 -16.14 -22.54 -14.86
N TYR A 161 -14.98 -22.09 -15.31
CA TYR A 161 -13.73 -22.21 -14.58
C TYR A 161 -13.33 -20.83 -14.07
N VAL A 162 -13.14 -20.70 -12.76
CA VAL A 162 -12.68 -19.45 -12.14
C VAL A 162 -11.25 -19.63 -11.67
N GLY A 163 -10.39 -18.67 -12.00
CA GLY A 163 -9.01 -18.66 -11.54
C GLY A 163 -8.51 -17.25 -11.26
N GLN A 164 -7.42 -17.15 -10.50
CA GLN A 164 -6.69 -15.89 -10.32
C GLN A 164 -5.30 -15.92 -10.97
N THR A 165 -4.78 -14.75 -11.31
CA THR A 165 -3.39 -14.61 -11.72
C THR A 165 -2.80 -13.24 -11.39
N GLY A 166 -1.59 -13.24 -10.83
CA GLY A 166 -0.73 -12.06 -10.75
C GLY A 166 0.00 -11.75 -12.08
N ARG A 167 0.30 -12.79 -12.87
CA ARG A 167 0.92 -12.68 -14.21
C ARG A 167 -0.13 -12.35 -15.29
N CYS A 168 0.33 -12.01 -16.49
CA CYS A 168 -0.56 -11.71 -17.61
C CYS A 168 -1.54 -12.84 -17.90
N LEU A 169 -2.81 -12.47 -18.04
CA LEU A 169 -3.91 -13.38 -18.35
C LEU A 169 -3.67 -14.19 -19.63
N ASN A 170 -3.11 -13.59 -20.68
CA ASN A 170 -2.88 -14.30 -21.95
C ASN A 170 -1.90 -15.46 -21.80
N ASP A 171 -0.88 -15.33 -20.95
CA ASP A 171 0.06 -16.42 -20.72
C ASP A 171 -0.61 -17.54 -19.91
N ARG A 172 -1.47 -17.21 -18.93
CA ARG A 172 -2.29 -18.20 -18.22
C ARG A 172 -3.31 -18.90 -19.12
N LEU A 173 -3.97 -18.17 -20.02
CA LEU A 173 -4.91 -18.77 -20.97
C LEU A 173 -4.20 -19.70 -21.95
N ARG A 174 -2.95 -19.38 -22.35
CA ARG A 174 -2.11 -20.28 -23.15
C ARG A 174 -1.73 -21.54 -22.37
N GLU A 175 -1.34 -21.41 -21.10
CA GLU A 175 -1.09 -22.55 -20.21
C GLU A 175 -2.34 -23.46 -20.15
N HIS A 176 -3.54 -22.90 -19.98
CA HIS A 176 -4.79 -23.66 -20.00
C HIS A 176 -5.08 -24.34 -21.33
N ALA A 177 -4.91 -23.63 -22.45
CA ALA A 177 -5.09 -24.21 -23.79
C ALA A 177 -4.17 -25.42 -23.99
N HIS A 178 -2.92 -25.32 -23.56
CA HIS A 178 -1.95 -26.40 -23.63
C HIS A 178 -2.27 -27.57 -22.67
N SER A 179 -2.72 -27.26 -21.45
CA SER A 179 -3.17 -28.28 -20.49
C SER A 179 -4.37 -29.05 -21.01
N VAL A 180 -5.29 -28.42 -21.73
CA VAL A 180 -6.45 -29.11 -22.32
C VAL A 180 -6.06 -29.93 -23.57
N SER A 181 -5.15 -29.42 -24.40
CA SER A 181 -4.78 -30.10 -25.66
C SER A 181 -3.75 -31.22 -25.50
N THR A 182 -2.82 -31.11 -24.56
CA THR A 182 -1.57 -31.89 -24.59
C THR A 182 -1.28 -32.63 -23.29
N SER A 183 -1.30 -31.96 -22.15
CA SER A 183 -0.80 -32.53 -20.89
C SER A 183 -1.89 -33.06 -19.94
N VAL A 184 -3.18 -32.80 -20.24
CA VAL A 184 -4.36 -33.04 -19.37
C VAL A 184 -4.02 -32.89 -17.88
N SER A 185 -3.73 -31.65 -17.48
CA SER A 185 -3.34 -31.32 -16.11
C SER A 185 -4.25 -30.24 -15.50
N GLY A 186 -4.36 -30.26 -14.17
CA GLY A 186 -5.22 -29.35 -13.42
C GLY A 186 -6.72 -29.66 -13.55
N HIS A 187 -7.53 -28.91 -12.80
CA HIS A 187 -8.98 -29.16 -12.71
C HIS A 187 -9.67 -28.95 -14.06
N LEU A 188 -9.23 -27.95 -14.82
CA LEU A 188 -9.75 -27.66 -16.15
C LEU A 188 -9.44 -28.77 -17.15
N GLY A 189 -8.19 -29.24 -17.22
CA GLY A 189 -7.78 -30.31 -18.14
C GLY A 189 -8.53 -31.61 -17.86
N VAL A 190 -8.59 -32.03 -16.59
CA VAL A 190 -9.32 -33.24 -16.17
C VAL A 190 -10.81 -33.14 -16.51
N HIS A 191 -11.44 -31.99 -16.22
CA HIS A 191 -12.85 -31.79 -16.57
C HIS A 191 -13.12 -31.83 -18.06
N CYS A 192 -12.27 -31.21 -18.88
CA CYS A 192 -12.42 -31.23 -20.33
C CYS A 192 -12.26 -32.64 -20.90
N ARG A 193 -11.36 -33.47 -20.35
CA ARG A 193 -11.21 -34.88 -20.73
C ARG A 193 -12.46 -35.70 -20.36
N ASP A 194 -12.92 -35.59 -19.11
CA ASP A 194 -13.97 -36.48 -18.59
C ASP A 194 -15.37 -36.05 -19.08
N CYS A 195 -15.59 -34.74 -19.25
CA CYS A 195 -16.87 -34.18 -19.68
C CYS A 195 -16.95 -33.95 -21.19
N GLY A 196 -15.81 -33.77 -21.88
CA GLY A 196 -15.78 -33.33 -23.28
C GLY A 196 -16.15 -31.85 -23.48
N CYS A 197 -16.07 -31.05 -22.40
CA CYS A 197 -16.26 -29.61 -22.48
C CYS A 197 -15.05 -28.93 -23.14
N LEU A 198 -15.30 -27.83 -23.85
CA LEU A 198 -14.24 -26.99 -24.40
C LEU A 198 -14.31 -25.59 -23.76
N PRO A 199 -13.16 -25.02 -23.33
CA PRO A 199 -13.11 -23.67 -22.80
C PRO A 199 -13.21 -22.63 -23.93
N ASP A 200 -14.10 -21.66 -23.77
CA ASP A 200 -14.18 -20.50 -24.67
C ASP A 200 -13.27 -19.38 -24.15
N ILE A 201 -12.02 -19.41 -24.62
CA ILE A 201 -10.96 -18.49 -24.22
C ILE A 201 -11.28 -17.04 -24.63
N GLN A 202 -12.04 -16.82 -25.70
CA GLN A 202 -12.35 -15.47 -26.18
C GLN A 202 -13.40 -14.77 -25.32
N ARG A 203 -14.31 -15.52 -24.69
CA ARG A 203 -15.34 -14.98 -23.80
C ARG A 203 -14.94 -14.97 -22.32
N CYS A 204 -13.64 -14.94 -22.03
CA CYS A 204 -13.16 -14.88 -20.66
C CYS A 204 -13.51 -13.52 -20.02
N GLU A 205 -14.22 -13.56 -18.89
CA GLU A 205 -14.57 -12.38 -18.10
C GLU A 205 -13.45 -12.06 -17.11
N VAL A 206 -13.16 -10.76 -16.91
CA VAL A 206 -11.98 -10.32 -16.16
C VAL A 206 -12.35 -9.27 -15.11
N LYS A 207 -11.98 -9.52 -13.85
CA LYS A 207 -12.08 -8.56 -12.72
C LYS A 207 -10.68 -8.21 -12.23
N ARG A 208 -10.30 -6.92 -12.24
CA ARG A 208 -8.93 -6.46 -11.95
C ARG A 208 -8.74 -6.09 -10.48
N HIS A 209 -7.79 -6.75 -9.80
CA HIS A 209 -7.39 -6.43 -8.43
C HIS A 209 -5.89 -6.62 -8.23
N ARG A 210 -5.21 -5.57 -7.75
CA ARG A 210 -3.74 -5.56 -7.59
C ARG A 210 -3.28 -6.46 -6.45
N ASP A 211 -4.03 -6.48 -5.36
CA ASP A 211 -3.66 -7.19 -4.14
C ASP A 211 -3.98 -8.69 -4.30
N GLU A 212 -2.99 -9.54 -4.01
CA GLU A 212 -3.07 -11.00 -4.18
C GLU A 212 -4.14 -11.62 -3.29
N LEU A 213 -4.10 -11.34 -1.99
CA LEU A 213 -5.10 -11.82 -1.04
C LEU A 213 -6.53 -11.42 -1.44
N THR A 214 -6.71 -10.20 -1.95
CA THR A 214 -8.02 -9.76 -2.45
C THR A 214 -8.48 -10.58 -3.66
N ARG A 215 -7.56 -10.95 -4.56
CA ARG A 215 -7.90 -11.85 -5.68
C ARG A 215 -8.28 -13.24 -5.21
N GLU A 216 -7.56 -13.80 -4.24
CA GLU A 216 -7.87 -15.12 -3.69
C GLU A 216 -9.24 -15.15 -3.00
N ILE A 217 -9.56 -14.10 -2.23
CA ILE A 217 -10.88 -13.95 -1.59
C ILE A 217 -11.98 -13.85 -2.66
N LEU A 218 -11.79 -13.01 -3.68
CA LEU A 218 -12.78 -12.82 -4.75
C LEU A 218 -12.96 -14.08 -5.61
N GLU A 219 -11.88 -14.81 -5.87
CA GLU A 219 -11.92 -16.13 -6.52
C GLU A 219 -12.77 -17.10 -5.69
N ALA A 220 -12.51 -17.21 -4.38
CA ALA A 220 -13.26 -18.08 -3.49
C ALA A 220 -14.75 -17.71 -3.43
N VAL A 221 -15.09 -16.42 -3.37
CA VAL A 221 -16.47 -15.93 -3.41
C VAL A 221 -17.15 -16.29 -4.74
N GLU A 222 -16.49 -16.10 -5.88
CA GLU A 222 -17.08 -16.41 -7.19
C GLU A 222 -17.27 -17.92 -7.39
N ILE A 223 -16.32 -18.74 -6.93
CA ILE A 223 -16.45 -20.21 -6.93
C ILE A 223 -17.63 -20.65 -6.07
N ALA A 224 -17.74 -20.10 -4.85
CA ALA A 224 -18.85 -20.41 -3.96
C ALA A 224 -20.21 -19.99 -4.55
N ARG A 225 -20.27 -18.84 -5.23
CA ARG A 225 -21.47 -18.33 -5.91
C ARG A 225 -21.92 -19.24 -7.06
N LEU A 226 -20.96 -19.76 -7.83
CA LEU A 226 -21.23 -20.67 -8.96
C LEU A 226 -21.53 -22.10 -8.50
N GLY A 227 -21.06 -22.51 -7.32
CA GLY A 227 -21.33 -23.81 -6.73
C GLY A 227 -20.98 -24.96 -7.68
N ALA A 228 -21.94 -25.84 -7.94
CA ALA A 228 -21.77 -27.02 -8.81
C ALA A 228 -21.51 -26.69 -10.29
N ALA A 229 -21.77 -25.45 -10.72
CA ALA A 229 -21.41 -25.01 -12.07
C ALA A 229 -19.92 -24.67 -12.20
N CYS A 230 -19.20 -24.50 -11.09
CA CYS A 230 -17.77 -24.22 -11.08
C CYS A 230 -16.94 -25.51 -11.15
N VAL A 231 -15.86 -25.48 -11.94
CA VAL A 231 -14.92 -26.59 -12.08
C VAL A 231 -13.70 -26.43 -11.18
N SER A 232 -13.38 -25.21 -10.76
CA SER A 232 -12.19 -24.91 -9.96
C SER A 232 -12.41 -25.12 -8.46
N SER A 233 -11.31 -25.26 -7.74
CA SER A 233 -11.25 -25.28 -6.28
C SER A 233 -10.71 -23.93 -5.78
N PRO A 234 -11.25 -23.37 -4.69
CA PRO A 234 -10.82 -22.07 -4.19
C PRO A 234 -9.42 -22.12 -3.59
N SER A 235 -8.64 -21.04 -3.76
CA SER A 235 -7.32 -20.90 -3.13
C SER A 235 -7.40 -20.70 -1.62
N VAL A 236 -8.50 -20.14 -1.12
CA VAL A 236 -8.77 -19.88 0.30
C VAL A 236 -10.15 -20.43 0.69
N ALA A 237 -10.23 -21.12 1.82
CA ALA A 237 -11.50 -21.59 2.36
C ALA A 237 -12.18 -20.47 3.15
N LEU A 238 -13.30 -19.97 2.64
CA LEU A 238 -14.15 -18.99 3.34
C LEU A 238 -15.34 -19.69 3.99
N SER A 239 -15.70 -19.24 5.19
CA SER A 239 -16.92 -19.66 5.85
C SER A 239 -18.16 -19.04 5.18
N GLY A 240 -19.32 -19.68 5.32
CA GLY A 240 -20.57 -19.16 4.78
C GLY A 240 -20.92 -17.75 5.28
N LYS A 241 -20.52 -17.41 6.52
CA LYS A 241 -20.71 -16.06 7.08
C LYS A 241 -19.86 -15.01 6.36
N GLU A 242 -18.61 -15.34 6.04
CA GLU A 242 -17.71 -14.46 5.30
C GLU A 242 -18.17 -14.26 3.85
N ILE A 243 -18.66 -15.32 3.21
CA ILE A 243 -19.22 -15.23 1.86
C ILE A 243 -20.46 -14.33 1.86
N ASN A 244 -21.37 -14.48 2.84
CA ASN A 244 -22.55 -13.65 2.97
C ASN A 244 -22.20 -12.17 3.26
N PHE A 245 -21.15 -11.91 4.03
CA PHE A 245 -20.69 -10.55 4.28
C PHE A 245 -20.11 -9.88 3.02
N LEU A 246 -19.49 -10.66 2.14
CA LEU A 246 -18.87 -10.18 0.90
C LEU A 246 -19.86 -10.17 -0.29
N ALA A 247 -21.08 -10.68 -0.11
CA ALA A 247 -22.12 -10.63 -1.12
C ALA A 247 -22.57 -9.18 -1.35
N PRO A 248 -22.74 -8.74 -2.61
CA PRO A 248 -23.18 -7.38 -2.94
C PRO A 248 -24.62 -7.10 -2.54
#